data_AF-A0A962IFT8-F1
#
_entry.id   AF-A0A962IFT8-F1
#
_cell.length_a   1.000
_cell.length_b   1.000
_cell.length_c   1.000
_cell.angle_alpha   90.00
_cell.angle_beta   90.00
_cell.angle_gamma   90.00
#
_symmetry.space_group_name_H-M   'P 1'
#
loop_
_entity.id
_entity.type
_entity.pdbx_description
1 polymer ?
#
loop_
_entity_poly.entity_id
_entity_poly.type
_entity_poly.pdbx_seq_one_letter_code
_entity_poly.pdbx_strand_id
1 'polypeptide(L)'
;MAGGALPLASLQVVVTRPAEQAHGMCTLLENAGARVFRLPLLAVEPVLSGTDSHAVKPVFEDYNAVIFVSTNAVIHAGELLSFLQSGAARRSGNGGPEIGAIGSRTAQQLAQAGIPVSWVPEQGFTSEDFLALPALQSLPHRHILIVRGQGGRGLLRTVLQQRGAVVDYREVYRRCCPPIDMNQLMQHHQKEPFDMLMLTSGESL
;
A
#
# COMPACT_ATOMS: atom_id res chain seq x y z
N MET A 1 43.63 2.21 -16.37
CA MET A 1 42.55 2.65 -15.46
C MET A 1 42.17 1.44 -14.62
N ALA A 2 42.36 1.51 -13.30
CA ALA A 2 42.26 0.35 -12.40
C ALA A 2 40.84 -0.23 -12.39
N GLY A 3 40.68 -1.44 -12.94
CA GLY A 3 39.49 -2.26 -12.76
C GLY A 3 39.48 -2.82 -11.34
N GLY A 4 39.04 -2.01 -10.38
CA GLY A 4 38.81 -2.48 -9.02
C GLY A 4 37.68 -3.50 -8.99
N ALA A 5 37.80 -4.53 -8.15
CA ALA A 5 36.73 -5.48 -7.92
C ALA A 5 35.44 -4.75 -7.54
N LEU A 6 34.30 -5.17 -8.12
CA LEU A 6 33.00 -4.61 -7.76
C LEU A 6 32.76 -4.82 -6.25
N PRO A 7 32.15 -3.85 -5.56
CA PRO A 7 32.11 -3.82 -4.09
C PRO A 7 31.40 -5.02 -3.46
N LEU A 8 30.53 -5.72 -4.19
CA LEU A 8 29.78 -6.89 -3.72
C LEU A 8 30.11 -8.18 -4.51
N ALA A 9 31.21 -8.22 -5.27
CA ALA A 9 31.53 -9.28 -6.25
C ALA A 9 31.51 -10.74 -5.71
N SER A 10 31.66 -10.94 -4.40
CA SER A 10 31.66 -12.26 -3.76
C SER A 10 30.38 -12.56 -2.96
N LEU A 11 29.53 -11.56 -2.75
CA LEU A 11 28.42 -11.66 -1.83
C LEU A 11 27.18 -12.23 -2.50
N GLN A 12 26.50 -13.08 -1.76
CA GLN A 12 25.19 -13.59 -2.09
C GLN A 12 24.14 -12.98 -1.16
N VAL A 13 23.33 -12.10 -1.74
CA VAL A 13 22.36 -11.28 -1.02
C VAL A 13 20.96 -11.81 -1.22
N VAL A 14 20.28 -12.12 -0.12
CA VAL A 14 18.86 -12.49 -0.10
C VAL A 14 18.01 -11.23 -0.02
N VAL A 15 17.13 -11.02 -1.00
CA VAL A 15 16.21 -9.90 -1.04
C VAL A 15 14.80 -10.37 -0.70
N THR A 16 14.25 -9.82 0.39
CA THR A 16 12.93 -10.24 0.95
C THR A 16 11.74 -9.38 0.56
N ARG A 17 11.97 -8.33 -0.24
CA ARG A 17 10.91 -7.42 -0.71
C ARG A 17 9.83 -8.16 -1.51
N PRO A 18 8.57 -7.65 -1.53
CA PRO A 18 7.56 -8.13 -2.46
C PRO A 18 8.09 -8.18 -3.89
N ALA A 19 7.76 -9.26 -4.61
CA ALA A 19 8.34 -9.57 -5.92
C ALA A 19 8.26 -8.38 -6.91
N GLU A 20 7.09 -7.72 -6.97
CA GLU A 20 6.83 -6.57 -7.84
C GLU A 20 7.67 -5.33 -7.48
N GLN A 21 8.16 -5.23 -6.24
CA GLN A 21 8.93 -4.10 -5.74
C GLN A 21 10.43 -4.41 -5.60
N ALA A 22 10.85 -5.64 -5.88
CA ALA A 22 12.23 -6.09 -5.68
C ALA A 22 13.15 -5.75 -6.87
N HIS A 23 12.61 -5.58 -8.08
CA HIS A 23 13.40 -5.50 -9.30
C HIS A 23 14.49 -4.42 -9.24
N GLY A 24 14.14 -3.16 -8.95
CA GLY A 24 15.13 -2.07 -8.90
C GLY A 24 16.23 -2.29 -7.86
N MET A 25 15.90 -2.89 -6.71
CA MET A 25 16.91 -3.23 -5.69
C MET A 25 17.83 -4.34 -6.17
N CYS A 26 17.29 -5.38 -6.81
CA CYS A 26 18.07 -6.49 -7.35
C CYS A 26 19.06 -5.96 -8.40
N THR A 27 18.60 -5.10 -9.32
CA THR A 27 19.45 -4.49 -10.35
C THR A 27 20.59 -3.66 -9.74
N LEU A 28 20.33 -2.89 -8.68
CA LEU A 28 21.38 -2.13 -7.99
C LEU A 28 22.43 -3.05 -7.35
N LEU A 29 22.01 -4.14 -6.73
CA LEU A 29 22.90 -5.13 -6.11
C LEU A 29 23.72 -5.89 -7.16
N GLU A 30 23.08 -6.34 -8.23
CA GLU A 30 23.71 -7.03 -9.36
C GLU A 30 24.74 -6.13 -10.05
N ASN A 31 24.41 -4.85 -10.29
CA ASN A 31 25.35 -3.86 -10.84
C ASN A 31 26.54 -3.59 -9.92
N ALA A 32 26.36 -3.76 -8.60
CA ALA A 32 27.43 -3.69 -7.61
C ALA A 32 28.21 -5.01 -7.45
N GLY A 33 27.90 -6.03 -8.25
CA GLY A 33 28.60 -7.32 -8.33
C GLY A 33 27.99 -8.45 -7.49
N ALA A 34 26.90 -8.20 -6.76
CA ALA A 34 26.30 -9.23 -5.91
C ALA A 34 25.57 -10.30 -6.73
N ARG A 35 25.56 -11.53 -6.22
CA ARG A 35 24.59 -12.55 -6.62
C ARG A 35 23.32 -12.35 -5.80
N VAL A 36 22.17 -12.22 -6.45
CA VAL A 36 20.91 -11.93 -5.75
C VAL A 36 20.01 -13.16 -5.74
N PHE A 37 19.62 -13.59 -4.53
CA PHE A 37 18.59 -14.59 -4.31
C PHE A 37 17.29 -13.90 -3.89
N ARG A 38 16.22 -14.07 -4.66
CA ARG A 38 14.93 -13.44 -4.38
C ARG A 38 14.10 -14.37 -3.51
N LEU A 39 13.79 -13.94 -2.29
CA LEU A 39 12.97 -14.69 -1.34
C LEU A 39 11.89 -13.76 -0.76
N PRO A 40 10.85 -13.40 -1.54
CA PRO A 40 9.81 -12.51 -1.05
C PRO A 40 9.18 -13.08 0.23
N LEU A 41 9.27 -12.36 1.35
CA LEU A 41 8.63 -12.75 2.62
C LEU A 41 7.30 -12.03 2.84
N LEU A 42 6.96 -11.13 1.91
CA LEU A 42 5.74 -10.34 1.95
C LEU A 42 5.12 -10.33 0.55
N ALA A 43 3.89 -10.82 0.47
CA ALA A 43 3.00 -10.70 -0.67
C ALA A 43 1.78 -9.86 -0.27
N VAL A 44 1.18 -9.24 -1.27
CA VAL A 44 -0.05 -8.46 -1.12
C VAL A 44 -1.09 -9.15 -1.97
N GLU A 45 -2.13 -9.67 -1.32
CA GLU A 45 -3.22 -10.36 -1.98
C GLU A 45 -4.50 -9.53 -1.89
N PRO A 46 -5.32 -9.50 -2.94
CA PRO A 46 -6.64 -8.90 -2.84
C PRO A 46 -7.47 -9.65 -1.79
N VAL A 47 -8.21 -8.90 -0.97
CA VAL A 47 -9.29 -9.49 -0.19
C VAL A 47 -10.45 -9.64 -1.16
N LEU A 48 -10.62 -10.85 -1.69
CA LEU A 48 -11.84 -11.20 -2.40
C LEU A 48 -12.96 -11.03 -1.40
N SER A 49 -13.93 -10.17 -1.70
CA SER A 49 -15.18 -10.09 -0.96
C SER A 49 -15.85 -11.45 -1.07
N GLY A 50 -15.55 -12.31 -0.09
CA GLY A 50 -16.09 -13.64 0.04
C GLY A 50 -17.60 -13.56 0.17
N THR A 51 -18.24 -14.55 -0.39
CA THR A 51 -19.68 -14.85 -0.44
C THR A 51 -20.41 -14.90 0.92
N ASP A 52 -19.76 -14.48 2.01
CA ASP A 52 -20.27 -14.49 3.39
C ASP A 52 -20.48 -13.08 3.94
N SER A 53 -21.15 -12.22 3.18
CA SER A 53 -21.75 -11.05 3.82
C SER A 53 -23.08 -10.70 3.19
N HIS A 54 -24.13 -10.84 3.99
CA HIS A 54 -25.35 -10.03 3.90
C HIS A 54 -25.06 -8.53 4.14
N ALA A 55 -23.80 -8.09 4.03
CA ALA A 55 -23.44 -6.68 4.08
C ALA A 55 -23.88 -6.07 2.76
N VAL A 56 -24.95 -5.28 2.84
CA VAL A 56 -25.34 -4.31 1.83
C VAL A 56 -24.07 -3.71 1.25
N LYS A 57 -23.83 -3.88 -0.07
CA LYS A 57 -22.72 -3.20 -0.73
C LYS A 57 -22.85 -1.72 -0.37
N PRO A 58 -21.83 -1.10 0.25
CA PRO A 58 -21.95 0.29 0.65
C PRO A 58 -22.31 1.11 -0.58
N VAL A 59 -23.37 1.90 -0.47
CA VAL A 59 -23.74 2.87 -1.48
C VAL A 59 -22.64 3.92 -1.42
N PHE A 60 -21.67 3.83 -2.33
CA PHE A 60 -20.49 4.70 -2.32
C PHE A 60 -20.84 6.19 -2.44
N GLU A 61 -22.07 6.50 -2.85
CA GLU A 61 -22.64 7.86 -2.93
C GLU A 61 -22.86 8.49 -1.54
N ASP A 62 -22.94 7.69 -0.47
CA ASP A 62 -23.21 8.20 0.89
C ASP A 62 -21.98 8.78 1.59
N TYR A 63 -20.79 8.58 1.02
CA TYR A 63 -19.55 9.07 1.61
C TYR A 63 -19.22 10.48 1.12
N ASN A 64 -18.94 11.37 2.07
CA ASN A 64 -18.44 12.72 1.75
C ASN A 64 -16.95 12.69 1.38
N ALA A 65 -16.21 11.67 1.85
CA ALA A 65 -14.82 11.51 1.49
C ALA A 65 -14.35 10.05 1.47
N VAL A 66 -13.33 9.79 0.64
CA VAL A 66 -12.66 8.49 0.55
C VAL A 66 -11.16 8.67 0.72
N ILE A 67 -10.56 8.00 1.70
CA ILE A 67 -9.13 8.11 2.03
C ILE A 67 -8.43 6.81 1.65
N PHE A 68 -7.40 6.90 0.79
CA PHE A 68 -6.54 5.78 0.41
C PHE A 68 -5.24 5.82 1.20
N VAL A 69 -4.97 4.74 1.94
CA VAL A 69 -3.81 4.69 2.85
C VAL A 69 -2.51 4.23 2.20
N SER A 70 -2.58 3.67 0.99
CA SER A 70 -1.40 3.22 0.24
C SER A 70 -1.71 3.04 -1.24
N THR A 71 -0.68 2.90 -2.07
CA THR A 71 -0.81 2.51 -3.48
C THR A 71 -1.54 1.18 -3.64
N ASN A 72 -1.28 0.20 -2.76
CA ASN A 72 -1.99 -1.08 -2.77
C ASN A 72 -3.49 -0.92 -2.52
N ALA A 73 -3.89 0.03 -1.66
CA ALA A 73 -5.30 0.31 -1.44
C ALA A 73 -5.98 0.81 -2.72
N VAL A 74 -5.27 1.59 -3.55
CA VAL A 74 -5.77 2.06 -4.85
C VAL A 74 -5.85 0.89 -5.85
N ILE A 75 -4.79 0.09 -5.95
CA ILE A 75 -4.71 -1.05 -6.90
C ILE A 75 -5.83 -2.07 -6.63
N HIS A 76 -6.12 -2.36 -5.37
CA HIS A 76 -7.10 -3.37 -4.99
C HIS A 76 -8.51 -2.83 -4.73
N ALA A 77 -8.77 -1.53 -4.96
CA ALA A 77 -10.08 -0.92 -4.68
C ALA A 77 -11.24 -1.44 -5.55
N GLY A 78 -10.95 -2.11 -6.68
CA GLY A 78 -11.94 -2.81 -7.50
C GLY A 78 -13.14 -1.94 -7.89
N GLU A 79 -14.35 -2.37 -7.51
CA GLU A 79 -15.61 -1.69 -7.82
C GLU A 79 -15.64 -0.22 -7.34
N LEU A 80 -15.01 0.11 -6.21
CA LEU A 80 -14.94 1.49 -5.71
C LEU A 80 -14.15 2.38 -6.67
N LEU A 81 -13.04 1.88 -7.21
CA LEU A 81 -12.23 2.64 -8.16
C LEU A 81 -13.03 2.92 -9.44
N SER A 82 -13.69 1.90 -9.98
CA SER A 82 -14.55 2.02 -11.17
C SER A 82 -15.71 3.00 -10.94
N PHE A 83 -16.33 2.96 -9.75
CA PHE A 83 -17.37 3.91 -9.36
C PHE A 83 -16.86 5.35 -9.38
N LEU A 84 -15.71 5.62 -8.75
CA LEU A 84 -15.09 6.95 -8.71
C LEU A 84 -14.70 7.45 -10.11
N GLN A 85 -14.18 6.57 -10.97
CA GLN A 85 -13.80 6.88 -12.35
C GLN A 85 -14.99 7.21 -13.25
N SER A 86 -16.12 6.52 -13.07
CA SER A 86 -17.31 6.71 -13.90
C SER A 86 -17.94 8.10 -13.78
N GLY A 87 -17.53 8.89 -12.78
CA GLY A 87 -18.16 10.15 -12.43
C GLY A 87 -19.56 10.01 -11.85
N ALA A 88 -20.03 8.79 -11.54
CA ALA A 88 -21.34 8.53 -10.92
C ALA A 88 -21.52 9.34 -9.65
N ALA A 89 -20.48 9.40 -8.81
CA ALA A 89 -20.47 10.19 -7.60
C ALA A 89 -20.72 11.70 -7.84
N ARG A 90 -20.28 12.24 -8.98
CA ARG A 90 -20.46 13.66 -9.34
C ARG A 90 -21.86 13.94 -9.89
N ARG A 91 -22.49 12.96 -10.54
CA ARG A 91 -23.85 13.06 -11.09
C ARG A 91 -24.94 13.12 -10.02
N SER A 92 -24.62 12.75 -8.77
CA SER A 92 -25.51 12.86 -7.61
C SER A 92 -25.73 14.32 -7.13
N GLY A 93 -25.11 15.32 -7.81
CA GLY A 93 -25.38 16.74 -7.56
C GLY A 93 -24.52 17.40 -6.47
N ASN A 94 -23.77 16.60 -5.69
CA ASN A 94 -22.91 17.09 -4.60
C ASN A 94 -21.40 17.16 -4.97
N GLY A 95 -21.06 17.12 -6.27
CA GLY A 95 -19.65 17.19 -6.73
C GLY A 95 -18.81 15.91 -6.51
N GLY A 96 -19.36 14.88 -5.86
CA GLY A 96 -18.68 13.63 -5.50
C GLY A 96 -17.86 13.73 -4.22
N PRO A 97 -17.33 12.60 -3.69
CA PRO A 97 -16.54 12.60 -2.47
C PRO A 97 -15.20 13.31 -2.67
N GLU A 98 -14.72 13.97 -1.62
CA GLU A 98 -13.32 14.41 -1.55
C GLU A 98 -12.39 13.20 -1.41
N ILE A 99 -11.25 13.23 -2.11
CA ILE A 99 -10.33 12.11 -2.14
C ILE A 99 -9.07 12.43 -1.34
N GLY A 100 -8.78 11.61 -0.34
CA GLY A 100 -7.56 11.70 0.46
C GLY A 100 -6.53 10.64 0.06
N ALA A 101 -5.27 11.03 0.01
CA ALA A 101 -4.13 10.15 -0.18
C ALA A 101 -3.12 10.38 0.95
N ILE A 102 -2.75 9.30 1.65
CA ILE A 102 -1.81 9.40 2.80
C ILE A 102 -0.42 9.90 2.39
N GLY A 103 -0.03 9.75 1.13
CA GLY A 103 1.25 10.26 0.64
C GLY A 103 1.28 10.44 -0.87
N SER A 104 2.32 11.12 -1.35
CA SER A 104 2.48 11.55 -2.75
C SER A 104 2.40 10.40 -3.76
N ARG A 105 2.98 9.23 -3.46
CA ARG A 105 2.91 8.05 -4.34
C ARG A 105 1.48 7.52 -4.49
N THR A 106 0.70 7.53 -3.42
CA THR A 106 -0.72 7.15 -3.45
C THR A 106 -1.52 8.17 -4.27
N ALA A 107 -1.22 9.46 -4.12
CA ALA A 107 -1.86 10.52 -4.89
C ALA A 107 -1.56 10.41 -6.39
N GLN A 108 -0.30 10.10 -6.75
CA GLN A 108 0.11 9.85 -8.13
C GLN A 108 -0.64 8.66 -8.74
N GLN A 109 -0.80 7.56 -7.99
CA GLN A 109 -1.55 6.39 -8.45
C GLN A 109 -3.03 6.72 -8.72
N LEU A 110 -3.66 7.52 -7.86
CA LEU A 110 -5.04 7.99 -8.05
C LEU A 110 -5.16 8.91 -9.26
N ALA A 111 -4.21 9.83 -9.45
CA ALA A 111 -4.17 10.72 -10.60
C ALA A 111 -4.01 9.96 -11.92
N GLN A 112 -3.16 8.93 -11.96
CA GLN A 112 -3.04 8.03 -13.12
C GLN A 112 -4.33 7.26 -13.40
N ALA A 113 -5.13 6.99 -12.38
CA ALA A 113 -6.46 6.42 -12.51
C ALA A 113 -7.54 7.46 -12.90
N GLY A 114 -7.19 8.73 -13.15
CA GLY A 114 -8.13 9.80 -13.49
C GLY A 114 -8.93 10.34 -12.31
N ILE A 115 -8.52 10.04 -11.08
CA ILE A 115 -9.21 10.47 -9.86
C ILE A 115 -8.43 11.64 -9.24
N PRO A 116 -9.02 12.85 -9.18
CA PRO A 116 -8.35 13.99 -8.56
C PRO A 116 -8.34 13.84 -7.04
N VAL A 117 -7.22 14.24 -6.44
CA VAL A 117 -6.97 14.15 -4.99
C VAL A 117 -7.21 15.52 -4.36
N SER A 118 -8.06 15.56 -3.34
CA SER A 118 -8.38 16.75 -2.54
C SER A 118 -7.39 16.96 -1.39
N TRP A 119 -6.94 15.86 -0.76
CA TRP A 119 -6.08 15.92 0.41
C TRP A 119 -4.84 15.05 0.24
N VAL A 120 -3.68 15.67 0.31
CA VAL A 120 -2.38 14.99 0.33
C VAL A 120 -1.40 15.87 1.12
N PRO A 121 -0.59 15.32 2.03
CA PRO A 121 0.46 16.08 2.70
C PRO A 121 1.50 16.57 1.69
N GLU A 122 1.97 17.81 1.84
CA GLU A 122 3.10 18.32 1.06
C GLU A 122 4.39 17.56 1.38
N GLN A 123 4.54 17.15 2.64
CA GLN A 123 5.66 16.38 3.16
C GLN A 123 5.15 15.26 4.05
N GLY A 124 5.91 14.17 4.12
CA GLY A 124 5.54 13.00 4.91
C GLY A 124 4.57 12.05 4.21
N PHE A 125 4.30 10.94 4.87
CA PHE A 125 3.44 9.85 4.37
C PHE A 125 2.86 9.00 5.52
N THR A 126 2.81 9.56 6.72
CA THR A 126 2.27 8.89 7.91
C THR A 126 0.80 9.28 8.14
N SER A 127 0.14 8.57 9.05
CA SER A 127 -1.23 8.92 9.44
C SER A 127 -1.26 10.28 10.15
N GLU A 128 -0.21 10.58 10.91
CA GLU A 128 0.03 11.82 11.63
C GLU A 128 0.19 13.00 10.67
N ASP A 129 1.04 12.87 9.64
CA ASP A 129 1.23 13.90 8.61
C ASP A 129 -0.09 14.24 7.91
N PHE A 130 -0.87 13.21 7.57
CA PHE A 130 -2.18 13.39 6.96
C PHE A 130 -3.16 14.07 7.91
N LEU A 131 -3.26 13.62 9.16
CA LEU A 131 -4.14 14.21 10.17
C LEU A 131 -3.74 15.65 10.56
N ALA A 132 -2.53 16.10 10.23
CA ALA A 132 -2.09 17.48 10.43
C ALA A 132 -2.64 18.46 9.37
N LEU A 133 -3.23 17.97 8.26
CA LEU A 133 -3.81 18.81 7.23
C LEU A 133 -4.89 19.74 7.81
N PRO A 134 -4.88 21.06 7.49
CA PRO A 134 -5.87 22.01 8.01
C PRO A 134 -7.32 21.60 7.72
N ALA A 135 -7.57 21.05 6.52
CA ALA A 135 -8.88 20.58 6.10
C ALA A 135 -9.44 19.41 6.96
N LEU A 136 -8.59 18.73 7.71
CA LEU A 136 -8.98 17.57 8.51
C LEU A 136 -9.10 17.87 10.00
N GLN A 137 -8.89 19.11 10.45
CA GLN A 137 -8.93 19.45 11.88
C GLN A 137 -10.35 19.40 12.48
N SER A 138 -11.39 19.55 11.66
CA SER A 138 -12.79 19.46 12.08
C SER A 138 -13.64 18.93 10.92
N LEU A 139 -14.33 17.81 11.15
CA LEU A 139 -15.11 17.10 10.13
C LEU A 139 -16.49 16.67 10.66
N PRO A 140 -17.27 17.60 11.25
CA PRO A 140 -18.54 17.26 11.86
C PRO A 140 -19.50 16.65 10.84
N HIS A 141 -20.11 15.52 11.20
CA HIS A 141 -21.13 14.81 10.42
C HIS A 141 -20.67 14.33 9.04
N ARG A 142 -19.36 14.27 8.79
CA ARG A 142 -18.83 13.75 7.53
C ARG A 142 -18.71 12.24 7.57
N HIS A 143 -19.24 11.57 6.56
CA HIS A 143 -19.08 10.14 6.35
C HIS A 143 -17.81 9.91 5.53
N ILE A 144 -16.86 9.16 6.10
CA ILE A 144 -15.54 8.95 5.53
C ILE A 144 -15.27 7.45 5.39
N LEU A 145 -14.94 7.02 4.18
CA LEU A 145 -14.49 5.66 3.91
C LEU A 145 -12.96 5.62 3.86
N ILE A 146 -12.34 4.83 4.73
CA ILE A 146 -10.89 4.58 4.67
C ILE A 146 -10.64 3.25 3.96
N VAL A 147 -9.99 3.31 2.80
CA VAL A 147 -9.59 2.17 1.99
C VAL A 147 -8.20 1.71 2.41
N ARG A 148 -8.11 0.50 2.96
CA ARG A 148 -6.90 -0.02 3.61
C ARG A 148 -6.66 -1.51 3.37
N GLY A 149 -5.51 -1.99 3.83
CA GLY A 149 -5.28 -3.42 4.01
C GLY A 149 -5.86 -3.91 5.33
N GLN A 150 -6.06 -5.24 5.44
CA GLN A 150 -6.48 -5.89 6.67
C GLN A 150 -5.51 -5.62 7.82
N GLY A 151 -6.06 -5.33 9.00
CA GLY A 151 -5.28 -5.01 10.19
C GLY A 151 -4.53 -3.68 10.06
N GLY A 152 -3.55 -3.44 10.94
CA GLY A 152 -2.78 -2.20 11.05
C GLY A 152 -3.33 -1.20 12.07
N ARG A 153 -2.69 -0.03 12.18
CA ARG A 153 -3.04 0.97 13.21
C ARG A 153 -4.42 1.59 12.96
N GLY A 154 -5.15 1.86 14.05
CA GLY A 154 -6.49 2.47 14.03
C GLY A 154 -6.49 4.01 14.08
N LEU A 155 -5.31 4.65 14.14
CA LEU A 155 -5.15 6.08 14.45
C LEU A 155 -6.04 6.99 13.61
N LEU A 156 -6.05 6.84 12.27
CA LEU A 156 -6.88 7.66 11.38
C LEU A 156 -8.35 7.61 11.77
N ARG A 157 -8.89 6.41 12.04
CA ARG A 157 -10.30 6.25 12.42
C ARG A 157 -10.56 6.92 13.75
N THR A 158 -9.75 6.62 14.76
CA THR A 158 -9.90 7.18 16.10
C THR A 158 -9.88 8.72 16.07
N VAL A 159 -8.89 9.33 15.41
CA VAL A 159 -8.76 10.79 15.40
C VAL A 159 -9.85 11.45 14.56
N LEU A 160 -10.19 10.91 13.38
CA LEU A 160 -11.27 11.49 12.57
C LEU A 160 -12.64 11.39 13.26
N GLN A 161 -12.90 10.29 13.99
CA GLN A 161 -14.10 10.15 14.82
C GLN A 161 -14.11 11.16 15.98
N GLN A 162 -12.98 11.37 16.66
CA GLN A 162 -12.84 12.42 17.68
C GLN A 162 -13.10 13.83 17.11
N ARG A 163 -12.85 14.03 15.81
CA ARG A 163 -13.11 15.28 15.08
C ARG A 163 -14.53 15.36 14.47
N GLY A 164 -15.41 14.43 14.85
CA GLY A 164 -16.85 14.46 14.53
C GLY A 164 -17.27 13.71 13.26
N ALA A 165 -16.36 12.96 12.62
CA ALA A 165 -16.68 12.17 11.44
C ALA A 165 -17.25 10.79 11.78
N VAL A 166 -18.09 10.25 10.91
CA VAL A 166 -18.46 8.83 10.88
C VAL A 166 -17.48 8.12 9.95
N VAL A 167 -16.80 7.09 10.44
CA VAL A 167 -15.67 6.48 9.73
C VAL A 167 -15.84 4.98 9.58
N ASP A 168 -15.84 4.53 8.33
CA ASP A 168 -15.88 3.13 7.93
C ASP A 168 -14.55 2.65 7.34
N TYR A 169 -14.36 1.34 7.35
CA TYR A 169 -13.23 0.69 6.68
C TYR A 169 -13.69 -0.12 5.49
N ARG A 170 -12.92 -0.01 4.40
CA ARG A 170 -12.92 -0.96 3.29
C ARG A 170 -11.57 -1.64 3.25
N GLU A 171 -11.51 -2.88 3.70
CA GLU A 171 -10.32 -3.71 3.61
C GLU A 171 -10.26 -4.38 2.24
N VAL A 172 -9.29 -4.02 1.42
CA VAL A 172 -9.23 -4.43 0.00
C VAL A 172 -8.05 -5.34 -0.31
N TYR A 173 -7.08 -5.43 0.59
CA TYR A 173 -5.95 -6.34 0.45
C TYR A 173 -5.52 -6.87 1.82
N ARG A 174 -4.79 -7.96 1.82
CA ARG A 174 -4.10 -8.50 3.00
C ARG A 174 -2.64 -8.73 2.69
N ARG A 175 -1.83 -8.70 3.73
CA ARG A 175 -0.40 -9.05 3.66
C ARG A 175 -0.24 -10.48 4.12
N CYS A 176 0.50 -11.28 3.38
CA CYS A 176 0.79 -12.68 3.70
C CYS A 176 2.25 -13.00 3.36
N CYS A 177 2.80 -14.03 3.99
CA CYS A 177 4.03 -14.64 3.50
C CYS A 177 3.63 -15.55 2.31
N PRO A 178 4.23 -15.38 1.11
CA PRO A 178 3.98 -16.33 0.04
C PRO A 178 4.53 -17.72 0.41
N PRO A 179 4.06 -18.79 -0.25
CA PRO A 179 4.62 -20.12 -0.04
C PRO A 179 6.13 -20.14 -0.32
N ILE A 180 6.91 -20.65 0.64
CA ILE A 180 8.36 -20.81 0.51
C ILE A 180 8.67 -22.29 0.39
N ASP A 181 9.35 -22.68 -0.69
CA ASP A 181 9.94 -24.00 -0.80
C ASP A 181 11.24 -24.06 0.02
N MET A 182 11.11 -24.54 1.25
CA MET A 182 12.24 -24.68 2.17
C MET A 182 13.29 -25.68 1.66
N ASN A 183 12.90 -26.69 0.89
CA ASN A 183 13.87 -27.65 0.34
C ASN A 183 14.73 -26.99 -0.72
N GLN A 184 14.12 -26.23 -1.62
CA GLN A 184 14.85 -25.46 -2.63
C GLN A 184 15.78 -24.44 -1.97
N LEU A 185 15.30 -23.73 -0.95
CA LEU A 185 16.10 -22.74 -0.21
C LEU A 185 17.33 -23.38 0.44
N MET A 186 17.16 -24.51 1.12
CA MET A 186 18.26 -25.22 1.78
C MET A 186 19.26 -25.81 0.78
N GLN A 187 18.78 -26.38 -0.33
CA GLN A 187 19.65 -26.89 -1.40
C GLN A 187 20.47 -25.77 -2.05
N HIS A 188 19.86 -24.60 -2.27
CA HIS A 188 20.56 -23.43 -2.78
C HIS A 188 21.65 -22.98 -1.80
N HIS A 189 21.31 -22.83 -0.52
CA HIS A 189 22.26 -22.40 0.51
C HIS A 189 23.46 -23.35 0.69
N GLN A 190 23.25 -24.67 0.54
CA GLN A 190 24.34 -25.64 0.61
C GLN A 190 25.33 -25.52 -0.57
N LYS A 191 24.85 -25.18 -1.77
CA LYS A 191 25.68 -25.01 -2.96
C LYS A 191 26.33 -23.64 -3.00
N GLU A 192 25.55 -22.62 -2.68
CA GLU A 192 25.97 -21.22 -2.66
C GLU A 192 25.44 -20.57 -1.37
N PRO A 193 26.27 -20.50 -0.31
CA PRO A 193 25.87 -19.93 0.97
C PRO A 193 25.42 -18.48 0.84
N PHE A 194 24.41 -18.11 1.64
CA PHE A 194 23.94 -16.74 1.74
C PHE A 194 24.85 -15.97 2.68
N ASP A 195 25.33 -14.81 2.24
CA ASP A 195 26.20 -13.94 3.04
C ASP A 195 25.40 -12.83 3.75
N MET A 196 24.27 -12.42 3.18
CA MET A 196 23.49 -11.29 3.67
C MET A 196 21.99 -11.50 3.44
N LEU A 197 21.20 -11.14 4.45
CA LEU A 197 19.73 -11.05 4.35
C LEU A 197 19.32 -9.58 4.43
N MET A 198 18.64 -9.09 3.40
CA MET A 198 18.09 -7.74 3.39
C MET A 198 16.66 -7.74 3.91
N LEU A 199 16.39 -6.93 4.92
CA LEU A 199 15.05 -6.68 5.47
C LEU A 199 14.69 -5.20 5.28
N THR A 200 13.47 -4.94 4.79
CA THR A 200 13.04 -3.56 4.46
C THR A 200 11.80 -3.09 5.21
N SER A 201 11.25 -3.93 6.08
CA SER A 201 10.10 -3.63 6.95
C SER A 201 10.16 -4.52 8.19
N GLY A 202 9.63 -4.03 9.32
CA GLY A 202 9.43 -4.86 10.52
C GLY A 202 8.44 -6.00 10.30
N GLU A 203 7.58 -5.93 9.27
CA GLU A 203 6.69 -7.04 8.88
C GLU A 203 7.42 -8.17 8.14
N SER A 204 8.71 -8.01 7.84
CA SER A 204 9.56 -9.04 7.22
C SER A 204 10.44 -9.76 8.24
N LEU A 205 10.35 -9.41 9.53
CA LEU A 205 10.97 -10.06 10.68
C LEU A 205 9.98 -11.03 11.33
#